data_AF-A0A3N5X1G7-F1
#
_entry.id   AF-A0A3N5X1G7-F1
#
_cell.length_a   1.000
_cell.length_b   1.000
_cell.length_c   1.000
_cell.angle_alpha   90.00
_cell.angle_beta   90.00
_cell.angle_gamma   90.00
#
_symmetry.space_group_name_H-M   'P 1'
#
loop_
_entity.id
_entity.type
_entity.pdbx_description
1 polymer ?
#
loop_
_entity_poly.entity_id
_entity_poly.type
_entity_poly.pdbx_seq_one_letter_code
_entity_poly.pdbx_strand_id
1 'polypeptide(L)' 'MITVRSDVNIVVDRDKCYFCGVCVERCIMDNLRMYLAPCRAACPLHTNCHGYVRLLAQGKEAEAATEL' A
#
# COMPACT_ATOMS: atom_id res chain seq x y z
N MET A 1 -5.60 -25.05 2.03
CA MET A 1 -6.26 -24.30 0.96
C MET A 1 -5.29 -23.21 0.52
N ILE A 2 -4.52 -23.44 -0.56
CA ILE A 2 -3.58 -22.44 -1.08
C ILE A 2 -4.44 -21.40 -1.80
N THR A 3 -4.69 -20.27 -1.14
CA THR A 3 -5.32 -19.11 -1.77
C THR A 3 -4.31 -18.49 -2.74
N VAL A 4 -4.29 -19.01 -3.96
CA VAL A 4 -3.58 -18.36 -5.07
C VAL A 4 -4.23 -16.99 -5.26
N ARG A 5 -3.52 -15.92 -4.87
CA ARG A 5 -3.90 -14.54 -5.23
C ARG A 5 -3.84 -14.46 -6.76
N SER A 6 -4.94 -14.12 -7.41
CA SER A 6 -5.01 -14.00 -8.86
C SER A 6 -4.60 -12.60 -9.30
N ASP A 7 -3.73 -12.52 -10.31
CA ASP A 7 -3.27 -11.24 -10.89
C ASP A 7 -4.15 -10.78 -12.07
N VAL A 8 -5.24 -11.52 -12.36
CA VAL A 8 -6.08 -11.36 -13.56
C VAL A 8 -7.24 -10.35 -13.37
N ASN A 9 -7.48 -9.88 -12.15
CA ASN A 9 -8.51 -8.86 -11.85
C ASN A 9 -8.22 -8.16 -10.51
N ILE A 10 -7.13 -7.38 -10.47
CA ILE A 10 -6.72 -6.67 -9.24
C ILE A 10 -7.71 -5.54 -8.95
N VAL A 11 -8.46 -5.66 -7.84
CA VAL A 11 -9.37 -4.62 -7.35
C VAL A 11 -8.78 -3.98 -6.10
N VAL A 12 -8.61 -2.65 -6.12
CA VAL A 12 -8.12 -1.89 -4.98
C VAL A 12 -9.30 -1.27 -4.23
N ASP A 13 -9.58 -1.79 -3.04
CA ASP A 13 -10.48 -1.15 -2.08
C ASP A 13 -9.76 0.06 -1.45
N ARG A 14 -10.21 1.27 -1.78
CA ARG A 14 -9.58 2.51 -1.31
C ARG A 14 -9.76 2.72 0.19
N ASP A 15 -10.84 2.21 0.78
CA ASP A 15 -11.10 2.33 2.21
C ASP A 15 -10.15 1.46 3.03
N LYS A 16 -9.71 0.34 2.46
CA LYS A 16 -8.73 -0.58 3.07
C LYS A 16 -7.29 -0.38 2.60
N CYS A 17 -7.05 0.32 1.50
CA CYS A 17 -5.71 0.56 0.97
C CYS A 17 -4.86 1.36 1.97
N TYR A 18 -3.67 0.83 2.30
CA TYR A 18 -2.66 1.49 3.15
C TYR A 18 -1.33 1.72 2.39
N PHE A 19 -1.38 1.82 1.06
CA PHE A 19 -0.23 2.20 0.22
C PHE A 19 0.98 1.23 0.21
N CYS A 20 0.72 -0.08 0.26
CA CYS A 20 1.77 -1.12 0.23
C CYS A 20 2.38 -1.41 -1.16
N GLY A 21 1.78 -0.93 -2.25
CA GLY A 21 2.35 -1.07 -3.60
C GLY A 21 2.09 -2.42 -4.31
N VAL A 22 1.67 -3.46 -3.58
CA VAL A 22 1.50 -4.83 -4.13
C VAL A 22 0.61 -4.88 -5.38
N CYS A 23 -0.44 -4.06 -5.45
CA CYS A 23 -1.33 -4.02 -6.62
C CYS A 23 -0.63 -3.49 -7.88
N VAL A 24 0.32 -2.55 -7.73
CA VAL A 24 1.10 -2.01 -8.85
C VAL A 24 2.18 -3.01 -9.26
N GLU A 25 2.91 -3.58 -8.30
CA GLU A 25 4.02 -4.50 -8.59
C GLU A 25 3.58 -5.80 -9.26
N ARG A 26 2.39 -6.31 -8.93
CA ARG A 26 1.90 -7.60 -9.46
C ARG A 26 1.05 -7.48 -10.71
N CYS A 27 0.73 -6.26 -11.15
CA CYS A 27 -0.11 -6.09 -12.32
C CYS A 27 0.65 -6.55 -13.58
N ILE A 28 0.30 -7.71 -14.13
CA ILE A 28 0.91 -8.24 -15.36
C ILE A 28 0.74 -7.32 -16.58
N MET A 29 -0.26 -6.43 -16.53
CA MET A 29 -0.52 -5.44 -17.57
C MET A 29 0.15 -4.09 -17.30
N ASP A 30 0.79 -3.89 -16.15
CA ASP A 30 1.37 -2.61 -15.71
C ASP A 30 0.39 -1.41 -15.78
N ASN A 31 -0.91 -1.69 -15.60
CA ASN A 31 -1.98 -0.71 -15.76
C ASN A 31 -2.32 0.08 -14.47
N LEU A 32 -1.72 -0.29 -13.34
CA LEU A 32 -1.98 0.34 -12.06
C LEU A 32 -0.85 1.33 -11.72
N ARG A 33 -1.22 2.54 -11.31
CA ARG A 33 -0.28 3.57 -10.87
C ARG A 33 -0.64 4.02 -9.46
N MET A 34 0.35 4.03 -8.57
CA MET A 34 0.23 4.58 -7.23
C MET A 34 0.84 5.97 -7.20
N TYR A 35 0.07 6.95 -6.72
CA TYR A 35 0.60 8.28 -6.47
C TYR A 35 1.14 8.34 -5.03
N LEU A 36 2.47 8.38 -4.92
CA LEU A 36 3.15 8.62 -3.65
C LEU A 36 3.17 10.12 -3.39
N ALA A 37 2.90 10.56 -2.16
CA ALA A 37 3.07 11.99 -1.88
C ALA A 37 4.55 12.36 -1.95
N PRO A 38 4.83 13.64 -2.27
CA PRO A 38 6.20 14.15 -2.32
C PRO A 38 7.01 13.85 -1.06
N CYS A 39 6.39 13.86 0.13
CA CYS A 39 7.08 13.60 1.39
C CYS A 39 7.59 12.16 1.52
N ARG A 40 6.85 11.15 1.03
CA ARG A 40 7.30 9.76 1.00
C ARG A 40 8.35 9.56 -0.09
N ALA A 41 8.14 10.15 -1.27
CA ALA A 41 9.08 10.05 -2.38
C ALA A 41 10.46 10.66 -2.04
N ALA A 42 10.47 11.78 -1.29
CA ALA A 42 11.69 12.46 -0.85
C ALA A 42 12.25 11.91 0.48
N CYS A 43 11.63 10.90 1.09
CA CYS A 43 12.01 10.45 2.43
C CYS A 43 13.39 9.77 2.41
N PRO A 44 14.40 10.29 3.13
CA PRO A 44 15.74 9.71 3.16
C PRO A 44 15.82 8.37 3.89
N LEU A 45 14.80 8.03 4.69
CA LEU A 45 14.70 6.77 5.42
C LEU A 45 13.86 5.72 4.68
N HIS A 46 13.30 6.07 3.52
CA HIS A 46 12.45 5.20 2.72
C HIS A 46 11.26 4.59 3.48
N THR A 47 10.74 5.28 4.49
CA THR A 47 9.61 4.80 5.30
C THR A 47 8.26 4.96 4.59
N ASN A 48 7.28 4.12 4.95
CA ASN A 48 5.93 4.20 4.40
C ASN A 48 5.04 5.16 5.21
N CYS A 49 5.42 6.45 5.26
CA CYS A 49 4.65 7.45 6.01
C CYS A 49 3.15 7.50 5.60
N HIS A 50 2.85 7.22 4.32
CA HIS A 50 1.48 7.13 3.83
C HIS A 50 0.68 5.98 4.44
N GLY A 51 1.27 4.79 4.46
CA GLY A 51 0.65 3.63 5.11
C GLY A 51 0.49 3.85 6.60
N TYR A 52 1.50 4.39 7.26
CA TYR A 52 1.46 4.75 8.67
C TYR A 52 0.25 5.66 9.00
N VAL A 53 0.15 6.82 8.35
CA VAL A 53 -0.95 7.78 8.59
C VAL A 53 -2.32 7.16 8.24
N ARG A 54 -2.39 6.34 7.20
CA ARG A 54 -3.64 5.68 6.79
C ARG A 54 -4.09 4.62 7.79
N LEU A 55 -3.18 3.84 8.34
CA LEU A 55 -3.45 2.86 9.38
C LEU A 55 -3.91 3.54 10.68
N LEU A 56 -3.27 4.65 11.08
CA LEU A 56 -3.74 5.46 12.21
C LEU A 56 -5.16 5.99 11.99
N ALA A 57 -5.47 6.52 10.81
CA ALA A 57 -6.82 6.99 10.47
C ALA A 57 -7.88 5.87 10.49
N GLN A 58 -7.45 4.61 10.35
CA GLN A 58 -8.30 3.41 10.47
C GLN A 58 -8.35 2.84 11.90
N GLY A 59 -7.67 3.45 12.88
CA GLY A 59 -7.57 2.96 14.26
C GLY A 59 -6.66 1.74 14.44
N LYS A 60 -5.79 1.45 13.47
CA LYS A 60 -4.88 0.29 13.46
C LYS A 60 -3.49 0.66 13.96
N GLU A 61 -3.40 1.14 15.20
CA GLU A 61 -2.16 1.69 15.76
C GLU A 61 -1.01 0.65 15.83
N ALA A 62 -1.32 -0.59 16.19
CA ALA A 62 -0.32 -1.66 16.27
C ALA A 62 0.28 -2.00 14.89
N GLU A 63 -0.55 -2.05 13.84
CA GLU A 63 -0.07 -2.26 12.45
C GLU A 63 0.76 -1.05 12.00
N ALA A 64 0.31 0.16 12.31
CA ALA A 64 1.03 1.38 11.96
C ALA A 64 2.45 1.40 12.57
N ALA A 65 2.61 0.98 13.83
CA ALA A 65 3.91 0.93 14.50
C ALA A 65 4.93 0.00 13.81
N THR A 66 4.49 -0.95 12.99
CA THR A 66 5.38 -1.87 12.24
C THR A 66 5.85 -1.31 10.90
N GLU A 67 5.29 -0.17 10.44
CA GLU A 67 5.62 0.45 9.15
C GLU A 67 6.79 1.47 9.23
N LEU A 68 7.28 1.76 10.43
CA LEU A 68 8.39 2.69 10.72
C LEU A 68 9.67 1.93 11.09
#